data_AF-A0A7Y3A057-F1
#
_entry.id   AF-A0A7Y3A057-F1
#
_cell.length_a   1.000
_cell.length_b   1.000
_cell.length_c   1.000
_cell.angle_alpha   90.00
_cell.angle_beta   90.00
_cell.angle_gamma   90.00
#
_symmetry.space_group_name_H-M   'P 1'
#
loop_
_entity.id
_entity.type
_entity.pdbx_description
1 polymer ?
#
loop_
_entity_poly.entity_id
_entity_poly.type
_entity_poly.pdbx_seq_one_letter_code
_entity_poly.pdbx_strand_id
1 'polypeptide(L)' 'GYNEDMIGWGREDSELAARLINSDVFGKRMRYRGIVYHIWHPVRPKDELASKDVIQEKTISQGLKSCENGIDKYLNETIA' A
#
# COMPACT_ATOMS: atom_id res chain seq x y z
N GLY A 1 8.33 -0.57 3.04
CA GLY A 1 7.44 -1.72 2.78
C GLY A 1 5.98 -1.33 2.90
N TYR A 2 5.06 -2.30 2.90
CA TYR A 2 3.64 -2.09 3.18
C TYR A 2 3.40 -1.56 4.60
N ASN A 3 2.26 -0.88 4.81
CA ASN A 3 1.75 -0.52 6.13
C ASN A 3 0.91 -1.69 6.66
N GLU A 4 1.38 -2.33 7.73
CA GLU A 4 0.78 -3.54 8.30
C GLU A 4 -0.44 -3.27 9.19
N ASP A 5 -0.80 -1.99 9.39
CA ASP A 5 -2.11 -1.63 9.91
C ASP A 5 -3.23 -1.87 8.87
N MET A 6 -2.88 -2.11 7.60
CA MET A 6 -3.81 -2.49 6.52
C MET A 6 -4.18 -3.98 6.61
N ILE A 7 -4.96 -4.35 7.62
CA ILE A 7 -5.41 -5.72 7.83
C ILE A 7 -6.66 -6.00 6.99
N GLY A 8 -6.70 -7.08 6.21
CA GLY A 8 -7.89 -7.46 5.44
C GLY A 8 -7.83 -6.99 3.98
N TRP A 9 -8.96 -6.59 3.40
CA TRP A 9 -9.05 -6.28 1.97
C TRP A 9 -9.06 -4.78 1.67
N GLY A 10 -8.14 -4.35 0.80
CA GLY A 10 -8.17 -3.06 0.11
C GLY A 10 -7.18 -2.02 0.62
N ARG A 11 -6.89 -1.04 -0.24
CA ARG A 11 -6.11 0.18 0.02
C ARG A 11 -4.63 0.02 0.32
N GLU A 12 -4.14 -1.20 0.57
CA GLU A 12 -2.73 -1.48 0.86
C GLU A 12 -1.80 -1.06 -0.29
N ASP A 13 -2.17 -1.39 -1.53
CA ASP A 13 -1.39 -1.05 -2.71
C ASP A 13 -1.46 0.46 -3.03
N SER A 14 -2.63 1.08 -2.86
CA SER A 14 -2.82 2.50 -3.13
C SER A 14 -2.20 3.40 -2.06
N GLU A 15 -2.20 2.98 -0.80
CA GLU A 15 -1.47 3.66 0.27
C GLU A 15 0.04 3.60 0.03
N LEU A 16 0.57 2.43 -0.34
CA LEU A 16 1.99 2.29 -0.69
C LEU A 16 2.33 3.18 -1.89
N ALA A 17 1.48 3.21 -2.92
CA ALA A 17 1.66 4.09 -4.07
C ALA A 17 1.64 5.58 -3.69
N ALA A 18 0.79 5.99 -2.75
CA ALA A 18 0.76 7.36 -2.24
C ALA A 18 2.08 7.72 -1.53
N ARG A 19 2.63 6.84 -0.68
CA ARG A 19 3.94 7.07 -0.04
C ARG A 19 5.10 7.16 -1.04
N LEU A 20 5.05 6.36 -2.12
CA LEU A 20 6.02 6.47 -3.22
C LEU A 20 5.94 7.82 -3.91
N ILE A 21 4.73 8.28 -4.24
CA ILE A 21 4.52 9.60 -4.86
C ILE A 21 5.02 10.72 -3.94
N ASN A 22 4.71 10.65 -2.63
CA ASN A 22 5.20 11.61 -1.63
C ASN A 22 6.74 11.60 -1.51
N SER A 23 7.38 10.51 -1.94
CA SER A 23 8.84 10.35 -2.00
C SER A 23 9.41 10.66 -3.38
N ASP A 24 8.65 11.33 -4.25
CA ASP A 24 9.02 11.69 -5.63
C ASP A 24 9.31 10.46 -6.52
N VAL A 25 8.78 9.29 -6.17
CA VAL A 25 8.87 8.05 -6.94
C VAL A 25 7.58 7.84 -7.72
N PHE A 26 7.67 7.96 -9.05
CA PHE A 26 6.51 7.86 -9.94
C PHE A 26 6.49 6.54 -10.71
N GLY A 27 5.29 5.97 -10.85
CA GLY A 27 5.07 4.75 -11.61
C GLY A 27 5.32 4.93 -13.11
N LYS A 28 5.93 3.91 -13.74
CA LYS A 28 6.05 3.81 -15.20
C LYS A 28 4.91 2.95 -15.74
N ARG A 29 4.29 3.37 -16.84
CA ARG A 29 3.16 2.65 -17.45
C ARG A 29 3.62 1.72 -18.58
N MET A 30 3.26 0.44 -18.51
CA MET A 30 3.49 -0.54 -19.59
C MET A 30 2.23 -0.75 -20.43
N ARG A 31 1.84 0.27 -21.19
CA ARG A 31 0.63 0.23 -22.02
C ARG A 31 0.73 -0.88 -23.07
N TYR A 32 -0.25 -1.78 -23.10
CA TYR A 32 -0.37 -2.91 -24.05
C TYR A 32 0.77 -3.94 -24.04
N ARG A 33 1.57 -4.03 -22.96
CA ARG A 33 2.72 -4.95 -22.90
C ARG A 33 2.67 -5.97 -21.76
N GLY A 34 1.85 -5.76 -20.73
CA GLY A 34 1.68 -6.68 -19.60
C GLY A 34 0.28 -7.28 -19.58
N ILE A 35 0.05 -8.33 -20.38
CA ILE A 35 -1.23 -9.04 -20.41
C ILE A 35 -1.36 -9.90 -19.15
N VAL A 36 -2.45 -9.74 -18.41
CA VAL A 36 -2.75 -10.49 -17.17
C VAL A 36 -4.16 -11.05 -17.27
N TYR A 37 -4.33 -12.30 -16.81
CA TYR A 37 -5.63 -12.95 -16.69
C TYR A 37 -5.98 -13.12 -15.22
N HIS A 38 -7.19 -12.74 -14.84
CA HIS A 38 -7.72 -13.03 -13.51
C HIS A 38 -8.40 -14.40 -13.52
N ILE A 39 -7.96 -15.30 -12.65
CA ILE A 39 -8.64 -16.58 -12.44
C ILE A 39 -9.88 -16.29 -11.60
N TRP A 40 -11.05 -16.72 -12.11
CA TRP A 40 -12.32 -16.45 -11.46
C TRP A 40 -12.38 -17.03 -10.03
N HIS A 41 -12.91 -16.23 -9.11
CA HIS A 41 -13.25 -16.64 -7.76
C HIS A 41 -14.39 -15.77 -7.20
N PRO A 42 -15.14 -16.22 -6.17
CA PRO A 42 -16.12 -15.39 -5.48
C PRO A 42 -15.50 -14.13 -4.85
N VAL A 43 -16.27 -13.04 -4.83
CA VAL A 43 -15.84 -11.78 -4.20
C VAL A 43 -15.73 -11.97 -2.69
N ARG A 44 -14.64 -11.46 -2.10
CA ARG A 44 -14.46 -11.44 -0.64
C ARG A 44 -15.23 -10.27 0.00
N PRO A 45 -15.71 -10.42 1.24
CA PRO A 45 -16.36 -9.33 1.98
C PRO A 45 -15.45 -8.11 2.12
N LYS A 46 -16.05 -6.92 2.24
CA LYS A 46 -15.35 -5.61 2.30
C LYS A 46 -15.56 -4.91 3.64
N ASP A 47 -15.77 -5.68 4.69
CA ASP A 47 -16.43 -5.24 5.93
C ASP A 47 -15.60 -4.20 6.73
N GLU A 48 -14.35 -3.95 6.34
CA GLU A 48 -13.43 -3.03 6.99
C GLU A 48 -12.79 -2.01 6.02
N LEU A 49 -13.47 -1.63 4.95
CA LEU A 49 -12.90 -0.68 3.98
C LEU A 49 -12.67 0.72 4.60
N ALA A 50 -13.57 1.14 5.49
CA ALA A 50 -13.58 2.50 6.05
C ALA A 50 -12.35 2.84 6.90
N SER A 51 -11.84 1.89 7.70
CA SER A 51 -10.63 2.12 8.50
C SER A 51 -9.40 2.34 7.61
N LYS A 52 -9.33 1.61 6.50
CA LYS A 52 -8.23 1.69 5.52
C LYS A 52 -8.31 2.96 4.68
N ASP A 53 -9.52 3.41 4.36
CA ASP A 53 -9.76 4.71 3.73
C ASP A 53 -9.18 5.84 4.59
N VAL A 54 -9.36 5.80 5.92
CA VAL A 54 -8.80 6.79 6.85
C VAL A 54 -7.27 6.79 6.83
N ILE A 55 -6.63 5.61 6.83
CA ILE A 55 -5.17 5.51 6.77
C ILE A 55 -4.64 6.06 5.44
N GLN A 56 -5.28 5.71 4.31
CA GLN A 56 -4.88 6.24 3.00
C GLN A 56 -5.07 7.76 2.94
N GLU A 57 -6.20 8.28 3.41
CA GLU A 57 -6.48 9.73 3.38
C GLU A 57 -5.48 10.51 4.24
N LYS A 58 -5.12 9.98 5.42
CA LYS A 58 -4.05 10.54 6.24
C LYS A 58 -2.71 10.56 5.49
N THR A 59 -2.38 9.47 4.79
CA THR A 59 -1.16 9.34 4.00
C THR A 59 -1.06 10.40 2.90
N ILE A 60 -2.17 10.63 2.19
CA ILE A 60 -2.26 11.63 1.11
C ILE A 60 -2.21 13.04 1.69
N SER A 61 -3.09 13.36 2.64
CA SER A 61 -3.24 14.71 3.19
C SER A 61 -2.01 15.21 3.96
N GLN A 62 -1.28 14.31 4.62
CA GLN A 62 -0.09 14.64 5.40
C GLN A 62 1.22 14.41 4.64
N GLY A 63 1.16 13.94 3.40
CA GLY A 63 2.37 13.69 2.61
C GLY A 63 3.29 12.63 3.22
N LEU A 64 2.73 11.62 3.89
CA LEU A 64 3.52 10.61 4.59
C LEU A 64 4.38 9.83 3.59
N LYS A 65 5.64 9.55 3.95
CA LYS A 65 6.62 8.82 3.11
C LYS A 65 6.93 7.43 3.65
N SER A 66 6.69 7.22 4.95
CA SER A 66 6.84 5.95 5.66
C SER A 66 5.62 5.70 6.54
N CYS A 67 5.52 4.49 7.08
CA CYS A 67 4.51 4.08 8.05
C CYS A 67 5.23 3.56 9.31
N GLU A 68 4.61 3.72 10.47
CA GLU A 68 5.17 3.27 11.75
C GLU A 68 5.20 1.73 11.82
N ASN A 69 4.06 1.09 11.51
CA ASN A 69 3.95 -0.36 11.47
C ASN A 69 4.32 -0.88 10.07
N GLY A 70 5.60 -0.80 9.71
CA GLY A 70 6.10 -1.25 8.40
C GLY A 70 7.19 -2.33 8.50
N ILE A 71 7.72 -2.72 7.33
CA ILE A 71 8.80 -3.73 7.19
C ILE A 71 10.01 -3.48 8.10
N ASP A 72 10.28 -2.22 8.47
CA ASP A 72 11.43 -1.81 9.27
C ASP A 72 11.47 -2.55 10.62
N LYS A 73 10.33 -2.96 11.18
CA LYS A 73 10.27 -3.75 12.44
C LYS A 73 10.87 -5.15 12.33
N TYR A 74 11.06 -5.66 11.12
CA TYR A 74 11.68 -6.95 10.84
C TYR A 74 13.13 -6.84 10.38
N LEU A 75 13.60 -5.61 10.15
CA LEU A 75 15.00 -5.36 9.88
C LEU A 75 15.71 -5.37 11.23
N ASN A 76 16.40 -6.47 11.53
CA ASN A 76 17.29 -6.50 12.70
C ASN A 76 18.27 -5.32 12.60
N GLU A 77 18.46 -4.58 13.68
CA GLU A 77 19.60 -3.67 13.79
C GLU A 77 20.86 -4.51 13.61
N THR A 78 21.54 -4.34 12.48
CA THR A 78 22.84 -4.93 12.17
C THR A 78 23.54 -3.89 11.31
N ILE A 79 24.58 -3.15 11.70
CA ILE A 79 25.45 -3.00 12.87
C ILE A 79 25.82 -1.49 12.90
N ALA A 80 26.26 -0.99 14.06
CA ALA A 80 26.91 0.30 14.30
C ALA A 80 27.70 0.92 13.12
#